data_AF-Q4DSG9-F1
#
_entry.id   AF-Q4DSG9-F1
#
_cell.length_a   1.000
_cell.length_b   1.000
_cell.length_c   1.000
_cell.angle_alpha   90.00
_cell.angle_beta   90.00
_cell.angle_gamma   90.00
#
_symmetry.space_group_name_H-M   'P 1'
#
loop_
_entity.id
_entity.type
_entity.pdbx_description
1 polymer ?
#
loop_
_entity_poly.entity_id
_entity_poly.type
_entity_poly.pdbx_seq_one_letter_code
_entity_poly.pdbx_strand_id
1 'polypeptide(L)'
;MKSRDFHNGRSGDVYREIPRWCLRKIPLLSREEVESIVHMYDDNTGESEAMNEATHSTEATATRPTAVSNTTRQDSCLQLRLAGLPMFLQTEALVLRRHEQQYRQYMKELIDLSECITMVCDGTLRHPSPNSASHVAEDSPAARRKKDDALQRMFRRAEEVEVCARKAAVDRVRSAQRMLLAAAVAKHKKRARREKAHEEEEEALRVRRRRL
;
A
#
# COMPACT_ATOMS: atom_id res chain seq x y z
N MET A 1 -31.82 -2.71 -38.76
CA MET A 1 -31.31 -3.64 -37.74
C MET A 1 -30.24 -2.91 -36.95
N LYS A 2 -30.53 -2.44 -35.73
CA LYS A 2 -29.54 -1.75 -34.89
C LYS A 2 -28.70 -2.81 -34.16
N SER A 3 -27.43 -2.93 -34.56
CA SER A 3 -26.43 -3.72 -33.84
C SER A 3 -26.41 -3.27 -32.37
N ARG A 4 -26.69 -4.18 -31.46
CA ARG A 4 -26.44 -3.97 -30.03
C ARG A 4 -24.96 -4.27 -29.82
N ASP A 5 -24.14 -3.24 -29.97
CA ASP A 5 -22.76 -3.27 -29.53
C ASP A 5 -22.76 -3.35 -27.99
N PHE A 6 -22.68 -4.56 -27.47
CA PHE A 6 -22.35 -4.83 -26.08
C PHE A 6 -20.88 -4.44 -25.86
N HIS A 7 -20.60 -3.15 -25.73
CA HIS A 7 -19.36 -2.71 -25.12
C HIS A 7 -19.38 -3.06 -23.63
N ASN A 8 -18.97 -4.30 -23.35
CA ASN A 8 -18.21 -4.64 -22.15
C ASN A 8 -17.04 -3.65 -22.04
N GLY A 9 -16.85 -3.08 -20.84
CA GLY A 9 -15.74 -2.16 -20.58
C GLY A 9 -16.18 -0.78 -20.09
N ARG A 10 -17.33 -0.67 -19.42
CA ARG A 10 -17.66 0.51 -18.61
C ARG A 10 -16.71 0.54 -17.41
N SER A 11 -15.46 0.93 -17.64
CA SER A 11 -14.49 1.33 -16.62
C SER A 11 -15.07 2.57 -15.94
N GLY A 12 -15.99 2.31 -15.01
CA GLY A 12 -16.49 3.35 -14.12
C GLY A 12 -15.31 4.03 -13.47
N ASP A 13 -15.41 5.33 -13.32
CA ASP A 13 -14.48 6.08 -12.50
C ASP A 13 -14.49 5.49 -11.09
N VAL A 14 -13.45 4.72 -10.73
CA VAL A 14 -13.32 3.98 -9.47
C VAL A 14 -13.43 4.92 -8.25
N TYR A 15 -13.12 6.20 -8.43
CA TYR A 15 -13.29 7.21 -7.40
C TYR A 15 -14.75 7.45 -7.01
N ARG A 16 -15.72 7.03 -7.84
CA ARG A 16 -17.16 7.10 -7.51
C ARG A 16 -17.57 6.09 -6.44
N GLU A 17 -16.84 4.99 -6.31
CA GLU A 17 -17.10 3.95 -5.30
C GLU A 17 -16.50 4.29 -3.93
N ILE A 18 -15.65 5.32 -3.88
CA ILE A 18 -14.93 5.73 -2.69
C ILE A 18 -15.67 6.88 -2.01
N PRO A 19 -15.90 6.83 -0.70
CA PRO A 19 -16.48 7.95 0.03
C PRO A 19 -15.67 9.23 -0.19
N ARG A 20 -16.32 10.34 -0.56
CA ARG A 20 -15.67 11.62 -0.88
C ARG A 20 -14.70 12.13 0.20
N TRP A 21 -15.01 11.88 1.47
CA TRP A 21 -14.14 12.27 2.59
C TRP A 21 -12.82 11.49 2.61
N CYS A 22 -12.81 10.25 2.11
CA CYS A 22 -11.62 9.40 2.03
C CYS A 22 -10.69 9.87 0.90
N LEU A 23 -11.24 10.31 -0.25
CA LEU A 23 -10.46 10.85 -1.37
C LEU A 23 -9.53 12.00 -0.97
N ARG A 24 -10.00 12.88 -0.06
CA ARG A 24 -9.19 14.00 0.46
C ARG A 24 -8.02 13.56 1.36
N LYS A 25 -8.00 12.31 1.80
CA LYS A 25 -7.02 11.75 2.73
C LYS A 25 -5.99 10.85 2.06
N ILE A 26 -6.15 10.55 0.78
CA ILE A 26 -5.28 9.63 0.02
C ILE A 26 -4.52 10.27 -1.15
N PRO A 27 -3.99 11.51 -1.05
CA PRO A 27 -3.40 12.22 -2.19
C PRO A 27 -2.11 11.60 -2.75
N LEU A 28 -1.47 10.65 -2.07
CA LEU A 28 -0.20 10.05 -2.51
C LEU A 28 -0.37 8.69 -3.20
N LEU A 29 -1.60 8.15 -3.20
CA LEU A 29 -1.90 6.89 -3.85
C LEU A 29 -2.00 7.11 -5.36
N SER A 30 -1.38 6.21 -6.12
CA SER A 30 -1.61 6.16 -7.57
C SER A 30 -2.99 5.61 -7.87
N ARG A 31 -3.45 5.83 -9.11
CA ARG A 31 -4.73 5.29 -9.56
C ARG A 31 -4.75 3.77 -9.46
N GLU A 32 -3.65 3.11 -9.83
CA GLU A 32 -3.50 1.65 -9.80
C GLU A 32 -3.58 1.12 -8.37
N GLU A 33 -2.98 1.82 -7.40
CA GLU A 33 -3.11 1.45 -5.98
C GLU A 33 -4.56 1.55 -5.51
N VAL A 34 -5.26 2.62 -5.90
CA VAL A 34 -6.67 2.80 -5.56
C VAL A 34 -7.55 1.71 -6.18
N GLU A 35 -7.37 1.43 -7.47
CA GLU A 35 -8.10 0.39 -8.19
C GLU A 35 -7.88 -0.98 -7.57
N SER A 36 -6.62 -1.33 -7.26
CA SER A 36 -6.31 -2.62 -6.63
C SER A 36 -7.05 -2.80 -5.29
N ILE A 37 -7.09 -1.77 -4.44
CA ILE A 37 -7.76 -1.83 -3.14
C ILE A 37 -9.27 -1.89 -3.28
N VAL A 38 -9.87 -1.19 -4.26
CA VAL A 38 -11.32 -1.24 -4.49
C VAL A 38 -11.73 -2.62 -5.00
N HIS A 39 -11.00 -3.17 -5.98
CA HIS A 39 -11.29 -4.48 -6.58
C HIS A 39 -11.12 -5.66 -5.60
N MET A 40 -10.33 -5.51 -4.53
CA MET A 40 -10.28 -6.51 -3.45
C MET A 40 -11.64 -6.79 -2.81
N TYR A 41 -12.61 -5.88 -2.94
CA TYR A 41 -13.95 -6.00 -2.37
C TYR A 41 -15.05 -6.19 -3.41
N ASP A 42 -14.70 -6.28 -4.69
CA ASP A 42 -15.70 -6.55 -5.72
C ASP A 42 -16.18 -8.00 -5.64
N ASP A 43 -17.49 -8.15 -5.51
CA ASP A 43 -18.14 -9.46 -5.37
C ASP A 43 -18.11 -10.29 -6.65
N ASN A 44 -17.82 -9.65 -7.80
CA ASN A 44 -18.00 -10.23 -9.13
C ASN A 44 -16.87 -11.16 -9.58
N THR A 45 -15.71 -11.18 -8.91
CA THR A 45 -14.57 -11.99 -9.35
C THR A 45 -14.81 -13.51 -9.20
N GLY A 46 -15.82 -13.92 -8.42
CA GLY A 46 -16.15 -15.33 -8.23
C GLY A 46 -17.05 -15.95 -9.30
N GLU A 47 -17.77 -15.16 -10.10
CA GLU A 47 -18.71 -15.70 -11.09
C GLU A 47 -18.11 -15.80 -12.50
N SER A 48 -17.10 -14.98 -12.83
CA SER A 48 -16.58 -14.93 -14.20
C SER A 48 -15.57 -16.03 -14.55
N GLU A 49 -14.96 -16.69 -13.57
CA GLU A 49 -14.01 -17.79 -13.85
C GLU A 49 -14.72 -19.12 -14.15
N ALA A 50 -16.02 -19.25 -13.83
CA ALA A 50 -16.78 -20.48 -14.10
C ALA A 50 -17.24 -20.63 -15.57
N MET A 51 -17.09 -19.61 -16.42
CA MET A 51 -17.63 -19.63 -17.80
C MET A 51 -16.59 -19.85 -18.90
N ASN A 52 -15.29 -19.92 -18.60
CA ASN A 52 -14.26 -20.05 -19.65
C ASN A 52 -13.56 -21.42 -19.71
N GLU A 53 -14.04 -22.43 -18.99
CA GLU A 53 -13.52 -23.81 -19.09
C GLU A 53 -14.59 -24.77 -19.62
N ALA A 54 -15.18 -24.42 -20.77
CA ALA A 54 -16.01 -25.30 -21.57
C ALA A 54 -15.33 -25.58 -22.92
N THR A 55 -14.12 -26.12 -22.87
CA THR A 55 -13.42 -26.67 -24.04
C THR A 55 -13.03 -28.11 -23.76
N HIS A 56 -13.75 -29.01 -24.44
CA HIS A 56 -13.39 -30.38 -24.81
C HIS A 56 -13.30 -31.44 -23.69
N SER A 57 -14.37 -32.24 -23.54
CA SER A 57 -14.28 -33.69 -23.82
C SER A 57 -15.65 -34.36 -23.68
N THR A 58 -16.12 -34.84 -24.82
CA THR A 58 -17.20 -35.80 -25.04
C THR A 58 -16.90 -37.16 -24.40
N GLU A 59 -17.97 -37.83 -23.97
CA GLU A 59 -18.08 -39.29 -23.77
C GLU A 59 -17.33 -39.93 -22.58
N ALA A 60 -18.06 -40.19 -21.49
CA ALA A 60 -18.42 -41.55 -21.04
C ALA A 60 -18.96 -41.57 -19.60
N THR A 61 -20.21 -42.03 -19.47
CA THR A 61 -20.75 -42.87 -18.39
C THR A 61 -20.69 -42.36 -16.93
N ALA A 62 -21.78 -41.66 -16.57
CA ALA A 62 -22.54 -41.81 -15.33
C ALA A 62 -21.81 -42.38 -14.10
N THR A 63 -21.16 -41.52 -13.32
CA THR A 63 -21.12 -41.69 -11.86
C THR A 63 -21.46 -40.35 -11.22
N ARG A 64 -22.69 -40.28 -10.72
CA ARG A 64 -23.34 -39.21 -9.97
C ARG A 64 -22.34 -38.45 -9.06
N PRO A 65 -21.90 -37.22 -9.39
CA PRO A 65 -21.16 -36.41 -8.44
C PRO A 65 -22.18 -35.87 -7.43
N THR A 66 -22.12 -36.43 -6.23
CA THR A 66 -22.83 -35.98 -5.04
C THR A 66 -22.59 -34.48 -4.86
N ALA A 67 -23.66 -33.70 -4.82
CA ALA A 67 -23.70 -32.24 -4.78
C ALA A 67 -23.18 -31.64 -3.45
N VAL A 68 -21.98 -32.04 -3.01
CA VAL A 68 -21.29 -31.52 -1.82
C VAL A 68 -20.24 -30.45 -2.20
N SER A 69 -19.97 -30.24 -3.49
CA SER A 69 -18.91 -29.30 -3.91
C SER A 69 -19.30 -27.81 -3.93
N ASN A 70 -20.59 -27.47 -3.90
CA ASN A 70 -21.01 -26.06 -4.01
C ASN A 70 -20.97 -25.33 -2.66
N THR A 71 -21.32 -25.99 -1.56
CA THR A 71 -21.21 -25.39 -0.22
C THR A 71 -19.75 -25.22 0.19
N THR A 72 -18.88 -26.20 -0.06
CA THR A 72 -17.45 -26.10 0.29
C THR A 72 -16.74 -24.99 -0.49
N ARG A 73 -17.10 -24.77 -1.76
CA ARG A 73 -16.60 -23.63 -2.55
C ARG A 73 -17.13 -22.29 -2.05
N GLN A 74 -18.39 -22.23 -1.62
CA GLN A 74 -18.94 -21.02 -1.01
C GLN A 74 -18.27 -20.70 0.32
N ASP A 75 -18.07 -21.70 1.18
CA ASP A 75 -17.43 -21.52 2.49
C ASP A 75 -15.95 -21.14 2.34
N SER A 76 -15.21 -21.75 1.40
CA SER A 76 -13.81 -21.37 1.15
C SER A 76 -13.70 -19.97 0.57
N CYS A 77 -14.61 -19.59 -0.33
CA CYS A 77 -14.65 -18.23 -0.88
C CYS A 77 -15.05 -17.20 0.20
N LEU A 78 -15.95 -17.56 1.12
CA LEU A 78 -16.31 -16.74 2.27
C LEU A 78 -15.16 -16.62 3.26
N GLN A 79 -14.39 -17.68 3.53
CA GLN A 79 -13.21 -17.63 4.41
C GLN A 79 -12.07 -16.80 3.79
N LEU A 80 -11.79 -16.96 2.49
CA LEU A 80 -10.83 -16.10 1.78
C LEU A 80 -11.27 -14.63 1.82
N ARG A 81 -12.57 -14.37 1.63
CA ARG A 81 -13.15 -13.01 1.66
C ARG A 81 -13.19 -12.40 3.06
N LEU A 82 -13.54 -13.18 4.10
CA LEU A 82 -13.60 -12.74 5.50
C LEU A 82 -12.21 -12.40 6.04
N ALA A 83 -11.16 -13.07 5.56
CA ALA A 83 -9.79 -12.81 5.96
C ALA A 83 -9.12 -11.65 5.19
N GLY A 84 -9.66 -11.21 4.05
CA GLY A 84 -9.00 -10.28 3.14
C GLY A 84 -8.59 -8.96 3.79
N LEU A 85 -9.53 -8.23 4.42
CA LEU A 85 -9.21 -6.97 5.08
C LEU A 85 -8.28 -7.14 6.29
N PRO A 86 -8.54 -8.05 7.26
CA PRO A 86 -7.63 -8.25 8.38
C PRO A 86 -6.20 -8.58 7.94
N MET A 87 -6.02 -9.49 6.99
CA MET A 87 -4.68 -9.83 6.46
C MET A 87 -4.04 -8.64 5.76
N PHE A 88 -4.78 -7.92 4.93
CA PHE A 88 -4.27 -6.73 4.25
C PHE A 88 -3.78 -5.67 5.25
N LEU A 89 -4.58 -5.37 6.27
CA LEU A 89 -4.21 -4.40 7.30
C LEU A 89 -3.00 -4.87 8.13
N GLN A 90 -2.88 -6.17 8.39
CA GLN A 90 -1.71 -6.73 9.07
C GLN A 90 -0.45 -6.60 8.21
N THR A 91 -0.53 -6.94 6.93
CA THR A 91 0.59 -6.81 5.99
C THR A 91 1.01 -5.35 5.83
N GLU A 92 0.07 -4.43 5.63
CA GLU A 92 0.38 -3.00 5.55
C GLU A 92 0.93 -2.45 6.87
N ALA A 93 0.45 -2.92 8.03
CA ALA A 93 1.02 -2.54 9.32
C ALA A 93 2.48 -2.99 9.46
N LEU A 94 2.85 -4.15 8.93
CA LEU A 94 4.25 -4.61 8.89
C LEU A 94 5.10 -3.73 7.95
N VAL A 95 4.56 -3.40 6.77
CA VAL A 95 5.20 -2.47 5.82
C VAL A 95 5.43 -1.10 6.46
N LEU A 96 4.42 -0.55 7.15
CA LEU A 96 4.51 0.72 7.86
C LEU A 96 5.61 0.70 8.92
N ARG A 97 5.69 -0.37 9.73
CA ARG A 97 6.75 -0.55 10.74
C ARG A 97 8.13 -0.58 10.10
N ARG A 98 8.29 -1.29 8.99
CA ARG A 98 9.56 -1.36 8.26
C ARG A 98 10.00 0.04 7.80
N HIS A 99 9.10 0.80 7.18
CA HIS A 99 9.44 2.14 6.72
C HIS A 99 9.71 3.11 7.88
N GLU A 100 9.05 2.94 9.02
CA GLU A 100 9.36 3.70 10.24
C GLU A 100 10.78 3.40 10.77
N GLN A 101 11.16 2.12 10.81
CA GLN A 101 12.51 1.73 11.21
C GLN A 101 13.58 2.29 10.26
N GLN A 102 13.35 2.19 8.95
CA GLN A 102 14.24 2.77 7.93
C GLN A 102 14.36 4.28 8.09
N TYR A 103 13.25 4.98 8.28
CA TYR A 103 13.25 6.43 8.50
C TYR A 103 14.06 6.80 9.75
N ARG A 104 13.86 6.09 10.88
CA ARG A 104 14.65 6.33 12.10
C ARG A 104 16.14 6.08 11.90
N GLN A 105 16.50 5.03 11.14
CA GLN A 105 17.89 4.73 10.81
C GLN A 105 18.52 5.86 9.99
N TYR A 106 17.85 6.34 8.95
CA TYR A 106 18.34 7.47 8.14
C TYR A 106 18.43 8.76 8.96
N MET A 107 17.46 9.04 9.82
CA MET A 107 17.52 10.22 10.69
C MET A 107 18.69 10.15 11.68
N LYS A 108 18.97 8.97 12.25
CA LYS A 108 20.15 8.77 13.10
C LYS A 108 21.43 9.02 12.33
N GLU A 109 21.56 8.45 11.14
CA GLU A 109 22.73 8.66 10.29
C GLU A 109 22.93 10.13 9.91
N LEU A 110 21.85 10.87 9.61
CA LEU A 110 21.93 12.31 9.36
C LEU A 110 22.42 13.10 10.58
N ILE A 111 21.97 12.73 11.78
CA ILE A 111 22.45 13.34 13.03
C ILE A 111 23.95 13.06 13.19
N ASP A 112 24.35 11.79 13.10
CA ASP A 112 25.75 11.37 13.24
C ASP A 112 26.66 12.09 12.21
N LEU A 113 26.20 12.20 10.95
CA LEU A 113 26.92 12.95 9.91
C LEU A 113 26.99 14.45 10.21
N SER A 114 25.91 15.06 10.70
CA SER A 114 25.89 16.47 11.05
C SER A 114 26.85 16.79 12.20
N GLU A 115 26.93 15.91 13.19
CA GLU A 115 27.90 16.01 14.28
C GLU A 115 29.32 15.86 13.76
N CYS A 116 29.59 14.87 12.89
CA CYS A 116 30.90 14.68 12.28
C CYS A 116 31.33 15.89 11.43
N ILE A 117 30.44 16.43 10.61
CA ILE A 117 30.70 17.62 9.79
C ILE A 117 31.03 18.81 10.71
N THR A 118 30.24 19.03 11.76
CA THR A 118 30.45 20.10 12.72
C THR A 118 31.81 19.96 13.40
N MET A 119 32.16 18.75 13.88
CA MET A 119 33.45 18.51 14.52
C MET A 119 34.64 18.66 13.57
N VAL A 120 34.50 18.30 12.30
CA VAL A 120 35.54 18.52 11.28
C VAL A 120 35.69 20.01 10.99
N CYS A 121 34.58 20.75 10.90
CA CYS A 121 34.58 22.20 10.68
C CYS A 121 35.24 22.95 11.83
N ASP A 122 34.80 22.69 13.07
CA ASP A 122 35.27 23.34 14.31
C ASP A 122 36.66 22.87 14.73
N GLY A 123 37.11 21.72 14.20
CA GLY A 123 38.38 21.11 14.57
C GLY A 123 38.35 20.40 15.92
N THR A 124 37.18 20.15 16.52
CA THR A 124 37.02 19.45 17.80
C THR A 124 37.21 17.94 17.70
N LEU A 125 37.14 17.37 16.49
CA LEU A 125 37.56 15.97 16.22
C LEU A 125 39.07 15.75 16.46
N ARG A 126 39.83 16.82 16.69
CA ARG A 126 41.28 16.77 16.89
C ARG A 126 41.59 16.41 18.33
N HIS A 127 42.35 15.35 18.54
CA HIS A 127 43.03 15.17 19.82
C HIS A 127 43.90 16.41 20.09
N PRO A 128 43.81 17.03 21.27
CA PRO A 128 44.75 18.08 21.65
C PRO A 128 46.14 17.44 21.75
N SER A 129 46.91 17.50 20.66
CA SER A 129 48.31 17.11 20.67
C SER A 129 49.08 18.23 21.37
N PRO A 130 49.80 17.95 22.47
CA PRO A 130 50.49 18.98 23.25
C PRO A 130 51.68 19.62 22.50
N ASN A 131 52.02 19.15 21.29
CA ASN A 131 53.16 19.64 20.54
C ASN A 131 52.72 20.68 19.49
N SER A 132 53.07 21.95 19.73
CA SER A 132 52.85 23.10 18.85
C SER A 132 53.33 22.88 17.41
N ALA A 133 54.31 21.98 17.22
CA ALA A 133 54.80 21.59 15.90
C ALA A 133 53.75 20.86 15.04
N SER A 134 52.78 20.15 15.63
CA SER A 134 51.73 19.47 14.86
C SER A 134 50.78 20.47 14.22
N HIS A 135 50.51 21.62 14.85
CA HIS A 135 49.66 22.66 14.27
C HIS A 135 50.18 23.19 12.93
N VAL A 136 51.51 23.27 12.74
CA VAL A 136 52.10 23.76 11.50
C VAL A 136 51.93 22.76 10.35
N ALA A 137 52.03 21.46 10.62
CA ALA A 137 51.76 20.41 9.63
C ALA A 137 50.25 20.30 9.30
N GLU A 138 49.38 20.57 10.28
CA GLU A 138 47.92 20.55 10.17
C GLU A 138 47.36 21.68 9.31
N ASP A 139 48.05 22.83 9.24
CA ASP A 139 47.72 23.94 8.34
C ASP A 139 48.39 23.81 6.97
N SER A 140 49.10 22.72 6.71
CA SER A 140 49.65 22.48 5.39
C SER A 140 48.53 22.43 4.33
N PRO A 141 48.78 22.94 3.12
CA PRO A 141 47.80 22.88 2.03
C PRO A 141 47.29 21.46 1.78
N ALA A 142 48.11 20.44 2.02
CA ALA A 142 47.74 19.03 1.88
C ALA A 142 46.72 18.58 2.96
N ALA A 143 46.90 18.98 4.22
CA ALA A 143 45.96 18.67 5.29
C ALA A 143 44.61 19.35 5.08
N ARG A 144 44.60 20.62 4.64
CA ARG A 144 43.38 21.35 4.27
C ARG A 144 42.62 20.66 3.14
N ARG A 145 43.30 20.27 2.06
CA ARG A 145 42.70 19.49 0.96
C ARG A 145 42.07 18.19 1.46
N LYS A 146 42.77 17.43 2.31
CA LYS A 146 42.22 16.19 2.89
C LYS A 146 40.97 16.43 3.73
N LYS A 147 40.94 17.50 4.52
CA LYS A 147 39.76 17.94 5.29
C LYS A 147 38.60 18.27 4.34
N ASP A 148 38.86 19.07 3.31
CA ASP A 148 37.84 19.46 2.33
C ASP A 148 37.29 18.24 1.58
N ASP A 149 38.14 17.30 1.17
CA ASP A 149 37.73 16.04 0.54
C ASP A 149 36.86 15.18 1.47
N ALA A 150 37.19 15.15 2.77
CA ALA A 150 36.38 14.45 3.76
C ALA A 150 35.01 15.13 3.93
N LEU A 151 34.97 16.46 4.04
CA LEU A 151 33.75 17.25 4.10
C LEU A 151 32.87 17.02 2.87
N GLN A 152 33.43 17.08 1.67
CA GLN A 152 32.67 16.82 0.45
C GLN A 152 32.04 15.43 0.43
N ARG A 153 32.77 14.39 0.87
CA ARG A 153 32.22 13.04 0.98
C ARG A 153 31.10 12.95 2.01
N MET A 154 31.26 13.59 3.16
CA MET A 154 30.22 13.62 4.20
C MET A 154 28.96 14.37 3.74
N PHE A 155 29.11 15.50 3.06
CA PHE A 155 27.97 16.25 2.50
C PHE A 155 27.23 15.46 1.43
N ARG A 156 27.94 14.81 0.50
CA ARG A 156 27.31 13.92 -0.49
C ARG A 156 26.57 12.78 0.18
N ARG A 157 27.16 12.16 1.20
CA ARG A 157 26.50 11.11 1.96
C ARG A 157 25.25 11.62 2.66
N ALA A 158 25.31 12.80 3.29
CA ALA A 158 24.15 13.41 3.94
C ALA A 158 23.00 13.67 2.94
N GLU A 159 23.32 14.16 1.74
CA GLU A 159 22.34 14.37 0.66
C GLU A 159 21.68 13.05 0.22
N GLU A 160 22.47 11.99 0.00
CA GLU A 160 21.95 10.65 -0.33
C GLU A 160 20.99 10.13 0.75
N VAL A 161 21.39 10.27 2.02
CA VAL A 161 20.60 9.81 3.17
C VAL A 161 19.33 10.64 3.31
N GLU A 162 19.37 11.95 3.06
CA GLU A 162 18.19 12.83 3.06
C GLU A 162 17.17 12.39 2.00
N VAL A 163 17.63 12.09 0.78
CA VAL A 163 16.77 11.54 -0.28
C VAL A 163 16.12 10.23 0.18
N CYS A 164 16.89 9.32 0.78
CA CYS A 164 16.36 8.07 1.32
C CYS A 164 15.35 8.28 2.46
N ALA A 165 15.63 9.21 3.38
CA ALA A 165 14.74 9.56 4.49
C ALA A 165 13.42 10.14 3.99
N ARG A 166 13.46 11.05 3.02
CA ARG A 166 12.26 11.62 2.39
C ARG A 166 11.43 10.55 1.71
N LYS A 167 12.07 9.65 0.96
CA LYS A 167 11.39 8.52 0.32
C LYS A 167 10.70 7.61 1.36
N ALA A 168 11.42 7.22 2.42
CA ALA A 168 10.86 6.40 3.49
C ALA A 168 9.69 7.09 4.20
N ALA A 169 9.76 8.42 4.41
CA ALA A 169 8.66 9.18 4.98
C ALA A 169 7.41 9.17 4.08
N VAL A 170 7.58 9.36 2.76
CA VAL A 170 6.49 9.26 1.79
C VAL A 170 5.88 7.86 1.79
N ASP A 171 6.70 6.81 1.77
CA ASP A 171 6.23 5.42 1.75
C ASP A 171 5.44 5.06 3.03
N ARG A 172 5.81 5.61 4.20
CA ARG A 172 5.01 5.49 5.44
C ARG A 172 3.62 6.07 5.27
N VAL A 173 3.54 7.30 4.76
CA VAL A 173 2.25 7.98 4.55
C VAL A 173 1.42 7.22 3.52
N ARG A 174 2.04 6.75 2.43
CA ARG A 174 1.38 5.97 1.38
C ARG A 174 0.80 4.66 1.94
N SER A 175 1.56 3.93 2.76
CA SER A 175 1.06 2.72 3.45
C SER A 175 -0.13 3.02 4.36
N ALA A 176 -0.05 4.08 5.17
CA ALA A 176 -1.17 4.50 6.01
C ALA A 176 -2.41 4.90 5.20
N GLN A 177 -2.23 5.54 4.04
CA GLN A 177 -3.32 5.88 3.11
C GLN A 177 -3.96 4.62 2.52
N ARG A 178 -3.18 3.60 2.13
CA ARG A 178 -3.72 2.32 1.66
C ARG A 178 -4.55 1.62 2.74
N MET A 179 -4.07 1.59 3.99
CA MET A 179 -4.83 1.05 5.12
C MET A 179 -6.15 1.80 5.34
N LEU A 180 -6.11 3.14 5.32
CA LEU A 180 -7.29 3.98 5.47
C LEU A 180 -8.31 3.74 4.36
N LEU A 181 -7.85 3.67 3.11
CA LEU A 181 -8.70 3.40 1.95
C LEU A 181 -9.34 2.02 2.07
N ALA A 182 -8.56 0.98 2.35
CA ALA A 182 -9.08 -0.38 2.50
C ALA A 182 -10.16 -0.46 3.59
N ALA A 183 -9.92 0.15 4.76
CA ALA A 183 -10.91 0.20 5.83
C ALA A 183 -12.17 0.98 5.42
N ALA A 184 -12.01 2.10 4.71
CA ALA A 184 -13.13 2.92 4.24
C ALA A 184 -13.99 2.19 3.20
N VAL A 185 -13.35 1.56 2.20
CA VAL A 185 -14.01 0.77 1.16
C VAL A 185 -14.73 -0.41 1.78
N ALA A 186 -14.08 -1.17 2.66
CA ALA A 186 -14.70 -2.30 3.35
C ALA A 186 -15.95 -1.87 4.15
N LYS A 187 -15.85 -0.76 4.90
CA LYS A 187 -16.98 -0.19 5.64
C LYS A 187 -18.11 0.24 4.71
N HIS A 188 -17.77 0.88 3.58
CA HIS A 188 -18.75 1.36 2.61
C HIS A 188 -19.46 0.21 1.91
N LYS A 189 -18.74 -0.79 1.39
CA LYS A 189 -19.31 -1.99 0.75
C LYS A 189 -20.17 -2.77 1.75
N LYS A 190 -19.74 -2.92 3.01
CA LYS A 190 -20.57 -3.56 4.06
C LYS A 190 -21.88 -2.81 4.30
N ARG A 191 -21.85 -1.47 4.31
CA ARG A 191 -23.06 -0.65 4.44
C ARG A 191 -23.99 -0.83 3.24
N ALA A 192 -23.45 -0.73 2.02
CA ALA A 192 -24.23 -0.92 0.79
C ALA A 192 -24.89 -2.30 0.72
N ARG A 193 -24.20 -3.37 1.15
CA ARG A 193 -24.78 -4.72 1.24
C ARG A 193 -25.96 -4.80 2.22
N ARG A 194 -25.89 -4.10 3.36
CA ARG A 194 -26.99 -4.05 4.33
C ARG A 194 -28.18 -3.28 3.78
N GLU A 195 -27.94 -2.13 3.15
CA GLU A 195 -28.98 -1.32 2.51
C GLU A 195 -29.69 -2.14 1.41
N LYS A 196 -28.93 -2.82 0.55
CA LYS A 196 -29.48 -3.72 -0.48
C LYS A 196 -30.31 -4.87 0.12
N ALA A 197 -29.82 -5.52 1.17
CA ALA A 197 -30.56 -6.60 1.84
C ALA A 197 -31.88 -6.11 2.45
N HIS A 198 -31.90 -4.89 3.01
CA HIS A 198 -33.14 -4.27 3.51
C HIS A 198 -34.12 -3.90 2.39
N GLU A 199 -33.63 -3.39 1.26
CA GLU A 199 -34.45 -3.09 0.09
C GLU A 199 -35.09 -4.36 -0.49
N GLU A 200 -34.31 -5.45 -0.60
CA GLU A 200 -34.80 -6.77 -1.06
C GLU A 200 -35.87 -7.35 -0.11
N GLU A 201 -35.68 -7.21 1.21
CA GLU A 201 -36.66 -7.64 2.22
C GLU A 201 -37.95 -6.81 2.14
N GLU A 202 -37.83 -5.49 1.99
CA GLU A 202 -38.99 -4.61 1.84
C GLU A 202 -39.76 -4.89 0.54
N GLU A 203 -39.05 -5.13 -0.57
CA GLU A 203 -39.66 -5.51 -1.83
C GLU A 203 -40.38 -6.86 -1.73
N ALA A 204 -39.77 -7.86 -1.09
CA ALA A 204 -40.39 -9.15 -0.85
C ALA A 204 -41.67 -9.02 0.00
N LEU A 205 -41.67 -8.17 1.03
CA LEU A 205 -42.84 -7.87 1.86
C LEU A 205 -43.94 -7.14 1.06
N ARG A 206 -43.59 -6.17 0.21
CA ARG A 206 -44.53 -5.47 -0.67
C ARG A 206 -45.17 -6.43 -1.68
N VAL A 207 -44.40 -7.34 -2.28
CA VAL A 207 -44.91 -8.37 -3.19
C VAL A 207 -45.85 -9.32 -2.46
N ARG A 208 -45.54 -9.73 -1.22
CA ARG A 208 -46.41 -10.60 -0.41
C ARG A 208 -47.73 -9.92 -0.06
N ARG A 209 -47.73 -8.62 0.28
CA ARG A 209 -48.94 -7.85 0.57
C ARG A 209 -49.87 -7.69 -0.64
N ARG A 210 -49.33 -7.66 -1.86
CA ARG A 210 -50.14 -7.57 -3.10
C ARG A 210 -50.84 -8.87 -3.50
N ARG A 211 -50.44 -10.00 -2.90
CA ARG A 211 -51.00 -11.34 -3.22
C ARG A 211 -52.12 -11.77 -2.27
N LEU A 212 -52.33 -11.03 -1.19
CA LEU A 212 -53.45 -11.21 -0.24
C LEU A 212 -54.57 -10.25 -0.61
#